data_AF-W7B9J6-F1
#
_entry.id   AF-W7B9J6-F1
#
_cell.length_a   1.000
_cell.length_b   1.000
_cell.length_c   1.000
_cell.angle_alpha   90.00
_cell.angle_beta   90.00
_cell.angle_gamma   90.00
#
_symmetry.space_group_name_H-M   'P 1'
#
loop_
_entity.id
_entity.type
_entity.pdbx_description
1 polymer ?
#
loop_
_entity_poly.entity_id
_entity_poly.type
_entity_poly.pdbx_seq_one_letter_code
_entity_poly.pdbx_strand_id
1 'polypeptide(L)'
;MSSYYELYREERTFLRRTKISKSRKIAVYRQMILCSQKGYELLKILHRYENDFLQLPPDKQELIRRQIDYLTDTHEQLLLTYIDKVSVDLNYAEKHFSQDPKDLMKLFLNEMEEFDKVDEDVGIDQYHLMRIIACIFAYQETVDYLEKLMHSFKLRHNEENKIDIDVHES
;
A
#
# COMPACT_ATOMS: atom_id res chain seq x y z
N MET A 1 28.85 40.08 -18.01
CA MET A 1 27.42 40.10 -17.59
C MET A 1 26.77 38.69 -17.54
N SER A 2 27.50 37.58 -17.61
CA SER A 2 26.88 36.22 -17.55
C SER A 2 26.78 35.59 -16.15
N SER A 3 27.65 35.95 -15.20
CA SER A 3 27.75 35.27 -13.90
C SER A 3 26.49 35.41 -13.02
N TYR A 4 25.84 36.58 -13.00
CA TYR A 4 24.60 36.78 -12.23
C TYR A 4 23.39 36.01 -12.80
N TYR A 5 23.36 35.78 -14.12
CA TYR A 5 22.26 35.05 -14.77
C TYR A 5 22.35 33.54 -14.51
N GLU A 6 23.57 33.01 -14.45
CA GLU A 6 23.82 31.60 -14.08
C GLU A 6 23.46 31.33 -12.62
N LEU A 7 23.86 32.21 -11.70
CA LEU A 7 23.50 32.12 -10.28
C LEU A 7 21.97 32.12 -10.07
N TYR A 8 21.26 33.03 -10.76
CA TYR A 8 19.81 33.10 -10.70
C TYR A 8 19.12 31.85 -11.28
N ARG A 9 19.68 31.25 -12.35
CA ARG A 9 19.20 29.97 -12.91
C ARG A 9 19.41 28.80 -11.94
N GLU A 10 20.53 28.76 -11.24
CA GLU A 10 20.83 27.74 -10.24
C GLU A 10 19.88 27.84 -9.04
N GLU A 11 19.67 29.04 -8.48
CA GLU A 11 18.72 29.26 -7.38
C GLU A 11 17.29 28.84 -7.75
N ARG A 12 16.83 29.20 -8.95
CA ARG A 12 15.47 28.87 -9.40
C ARG A 12 15.30 27.37 -9.62
N THR A 13 16.35 26.69 -10.05
CA THR A 13 16.38 25.23 -10.20
C THR A 13 16.40 24.55 -8.82
N PHE A 14 17.17 25.07 -7.86
CA PHE A 14 17.22 24.58 -6.48
C PHE A 14 15.88 24.75 -5.74
N LEU A 15 15.25 25.92 -5.85
CA LEU A 15 13.92 26.20 -5.28
C LEU A 15 12.83 25.33 -5.90
N ARG A 16 12.91 25.06 -7.22
CA ARG A 16 11.97 24.16 -7.90
C ARG A 16 12.19 22.70 -7.48
N ARG A 17 13.44 22.25 -7.34
CA ARG A 17 13.79 20.90 -6.86
C ARG A 17 13.34 20.67 -5.43
N THR A 18 13.58 21.62 -4.53
CA THR A 18 13.09 21.56 -3.13
C THR A 18 11.57 21.55 -3.04
N LYS A 19 10.86 22.32 -3.89
CA LYS A 19 9.39 22.28 -3.99
C LYS A 19 8.89 20.90 -4.46
N ILE A 20 9.53 20.30 -5.46
CA ILE A 20 9.17 18.97 -5.98
C ILE A 20 9.41 17.87 -4.92
N SER A 21 10.54 17.93 -4.19
CA SER A 21 10.84 17.00 -3.09
C SER A 21 9.80 17.08 -1.96
N LYS A 22 9.39 18.31 -1.58
CA LYS A 22 8.31 18.53 -0.60
C LYS A 22 6.96 17.97 -1.08
N SER A 23 6.59 18.21 -2.34
CA SER A 23 5.33 17.69 -2.90
C SER A 23 5.28 16.16 -2.93
N ARG A 24 6.39 15.47 -3.24
CA ARG A 24 6.45 13.99 -3.23
C ARG A 24 6.29 13.42 -1.83
N LYS A 25 6.95 14.01 -0.83
CA LYS A 25 6.78 13.61 0.58
C LYS A 25 5.32 13.73 1.02
N ILE A 26 4.66 14.84 0.66
CA ILE A 26 3.22 15.04 0.95
C ILE A 26 2.36 13.97 0.28
N ALA A 27 2.65 13.59 -0.96
CA ALA A 27 1.91 12.54 -1.65
C ALA A 27 2.02 11.19 -0.94
N VAL A 28 3.22 10.80 -0.50
CA VAL A 28 3.45 9.58 0.28
C VAL A 28 2.69 9.63 1.61
N TYR A 29 2.79 10.74 2.36
CA TYR A 29 2.05 10.89 3.63
C TYR A 29 0.53 10.81 3.46
N ARG A 30 -0.02 11.46 2.43
CA ARG A 30 -1.45 11.39 2.13
C ARG A 30 -1.86 9.95 1.84
N GLN A 31 -1.02 9.22 1.11
CA GLN A 31 -1.31 7.83 0.80
C GLN A 31 -1.21 6.91 2.02
N MET A 32 -0.24 7.11 2.91
CA MET A 32 -0.16 6.38 4.19
C MET A 32 -1.42 6.58 5.02
N ILE A 33 -1.88 7.84 5.15
CA ILE A 33 -3.13 8.15 5.87
C ILE A 33 -4.32 7.43 5.22
N LEU A 34 -4.41 7.43 3.89
CA LEU A 34 -5.48 6.76 3.17
C LEU A 34 -5.46 5.24 3.39
N CYS A 35 -4.28 4.60 3.37
CA CYS A 35 -4.15 3.18 3.67
C CYS A 35 -4.66 2.86 5.09
N SER A 36 -4.28 3.65 6.09
CA SER A 36 -4.77 3.48 7.47
C SER A 36 -6.29 3.66 7.58
N GLN A 37 -6.86 4.63 6.83
CA GLN A 37 -8.31 4.81 6.77
C GLN A 37 -9.01 3.59 6.17
N LYS A 38 -8.47 3.00 5.10
CA LYS A 38 -9.03 1.80 4.48
C LYS A 38 -8.88 0.54 5.34
N GLY A 39 -7.75 0.35 6.02
CA GLY A 39 -7.61 -0.72 7.02
C GLY A 39 -8.64 -0.59 8.14
N TYR A 40 -8.90 0.63 8.61
CA TYR A 40 -9.93 0.88 9.62
C TYR A 40 -11.36 0.67 9.12
N GLU A 41 -11.67 1.05 7.87
CA GLU A 41 -12.95 0.74 7.23
C GLU A 41 -13.17 -0.77 7.14
N LEU A 42 -12.15 -1.52 6.73
CA LEU A 42 -12.19 -2.99 6.66
C LEU A 42 -12.48 -3.61 8.03
N LEU A 43 -11.79 -3.15 9.08
CA LEU A 43 -12.04 -3.61 10.45
C LEU A 43 -13.50 -3.39 10.88
N LYS A 44 -14.08 -2.22 10.57
CA LYS A 44 -15.49 -1.94 10.87
C LYS A 44 -16.45 -2.88 10.14
N ILE A 45 -16.15 -3.18 8.88
CA ILE A 45 -16.98 -4.04 8.04
C ILE A 45 -16.91 -5.48 8.53
N LEU A 46 -15.71 -5.97 8.88
CA LEU A 46 -15.52 -7.28 9.50
C LEU A 46 -16.28 -7.40 10.81
N HIS A 47 -16.16 -6.42 11.71
CA HIS A 47 -16.91 -6.42 12.97
C HIS A 47 -18.43 -6.36 12.75
N ARG A 48 -18.90 -5.58 11.76
CA ARG A 48 -20.33 -5.48 11.45
C ARG A 48 -20.92 -6.81 10.95
N TYR A 49 -20.11 -7.59 10.23
CA TYR A 49 -20.50 -8.83 9.57
C TYR A 49 -19.82 -10.06 10.14
N GLU A 50 -19.40 -9.98 11.41
CA GLU A 50 -18.64 -11.02 12.07
C GLU A 50 -19.43 -12.33 12.15
N ASN A 51 -20.73 -12.26 12.45
CA ASN A 51 -21.59 -13.44 12.54
C ASN A 51 -21.63 -14.21 11.21
N ASP A 52 -21.84 -13.50 10.10
CA ASP A 52 -21.92 -14.12 8.76
C ASP A 52 -20.53 -14.63 8.33
N PHE A 53 -19.47 -13.91 8.69
CA PHE A 53 -18.10 -14.35 8.46
C PHE A 53 -17.79 -15.65 9.20
N LEU A 54 -18.23 -15.78 10.46
CA LEU A 54 -18.02 -16.98 11.28
C LEU A 54 -18.84 -18.20 10.82
N GLN A 55 -19.90 -17.98 10.04
CA GLN A 55 -20.68 -19.05 9.41
C GLN A 55 -20.02 -19.61 8.15
N LEU A 56 -19.02 -18.93 7.58
CA LEU A 56 -18.28 -19.45 6.43
C LEU A 56 -17.54 -20.75 6.78
N PRO A 57 -17.36 -21.67 5.82
CA PRO A 57 -16.46 -22.80 5.99
C PRO A 57 -15.05 -22.37 6.47
N PRO A 58 -14.39 -23.13 7.35
CA PRO A 58 -13.10 -22.77 7.94
C PRO A 58 -12.04 -22.39 6.90
N ASP A 59 -11.98 -23.14 5.79
CA ASP A 59 -11.02 -22.89 4.70
C ASP A 59 -11.21 -21.52 4.06
N LYS A 60 -12.46 -21.06 3.93
CA LYS A 60 -12.80 -19.73 3.38
C LYS A 60 -12.50 -18.61 4.38
N GLN A 61 -12.77 -18.84 5.66
CA GLN A 61 -12.39 -17.89 6.72
C GLN A 61 -10.86 -17.68 6.74
N GLU A 62 -10.10 -18.78 6.66
CA GLU A 62 -8.65 -18.76 6.66
C GLU A 62 -8.08 -18.02 5.44
N LEU A 63 -8.68 -18.20 4.26
CA LEU A 63 -8.29 -17.45 3.06
C LEU A 63 -8.43 -15.94 3.26
N ILE A 64 -9.57 -15.49 3.78
CA ILE A 64 -9.82 -14.06 4.05
C ILE A 64 -8.85 -13.53 5.10
N ARG A 65 -8.62 -14.27 6.20
CA ARG A 65 -7.67 -13.89 7.26
C ARG A 65 -6.26 -13.72 6.72
N ARG A 66 -5.75 -14.71 5.99
CA ARG A 66 -4.40 -14.63 5.37
C ARG A 66 -4.24 -13.41 4.48
N GLN A 67 -5.29 -13.05 3.74
CA GLN A 67 -5.25 -11.85 2.91
C GLN A 67 -5.18 -10.57 3.75
N ILE A 68 -5.96 -10.49 4.82
CA ILE A 68 -5.95 -9.32 5.72
C ILE A 68 -4.60 -9.20 6.42
N ASP A 69 -4.04 -10.32 6.89
CA ASP A 69 -2.71 -10.38 7.53
C ASP A 69 -1.64 -9.91 6.55
N TYR A 70 -1.62 -10.47 5.33
CA TYR A 70 -0.71 -10.04 4.27
C TYR A 70 -0.76 -8.53 4.01
N LEU A 71 -1.96 -7.95 3.88
CA LEU A 71 -2.12 -6.52 3.63
C LEU A 71 -1.66 -5.67 4.81
N THR A 72 -1.92 -6.13 6.03
CA THR A 72 -1.54 -5.41 7.25
C THR A 72 -0.03 -5.44 7.44
N ASP A 73 0.60 -6.61 7.29
CA ASP A 73 2.04 -6.79 7.35
C ASP A 73 2.75 -5.94 6.29
N THR A 74 2.25 -5.97 5.04
CA THR A 74 2.81 -5.17 3.96
C THR A 74 2.71 -3.67 4.26
N HIS A 75 1.56 -3.21 4.74
CA HIS A 75 1.37 -1.82 5.11
C HIS A 75 2.30 -1.40 6.27
N GLU A 76 2.44 -2.22 7.31
CA GLU A 76 3.38 -1.97 8.40
C GLU A 76 4.82 -1.87 7.89
N GLN A 77 5.25 -2.80 7.05
CA GLN A 77 6.58 -2.80 6.45
C GLN A 77 6.83 -1.55 5.62
N LEU A 78 5.86 -1.09 4.83
CA LEU A 78 5.96 0.17 4.08
C LEU A 78 6.11 1.37 5.02
N LEU A 79 5.38 1.42 6.13
CA LEU A 79 5.53 2.48 7.13
C LEU A 79 6.92 2.48 7.78
N LEU A 80 7.38 1.31 8.23
CA LEU A 80 8.72 1.14 8.82
C LEU A 80 9.82 1.53 7.83
N THR A 81 9.71 1.07 6.59
CA THR A 81 10.63 1.42 5.49
C THR A 81 10.75 2.92 5.29
N TYR A 82 9.65 3.67 5.48
CA TYR A 82 9.66 5.12 5.33
C TYR A 82 10.26 5.82 6.55
N ILE A 83 9.95 5.36 7.76
CA ILE A 83 10.47 5.93 9.02
C ILE A 83 11.98 5.72 9.14
N ASP A 84 12.48 4.53 8.82
CA ASP A 84 13.88 4.16 9.06
C ASP A 84 14.88 4.77 8.07
N LYS A 85 14.44 5.36 6.94
CA LYS A 85 15.31 5.94 5.89
C LYS A 85 16.48 5.06 5.38
N VAL A 86 16.64 3.80 5.81
CA VAL A 86 17.84 2.98 5.58
C VAL A 86 17.48 1.49 5.58
N SER A 87 18.02 0.77 4.58
CA SER A 87 18.08 -0.69 4.41
C SER A 87 16.78 -1.49 4.59
N VAL A 88 15.89 -1.44 3.60
CA VAL A 88 15.02 -2.59 3.35
C VAL A 88 15.59 -3.33 2.15
N ASP A 89 15.98 -4.58 2.41
CA ASP A 89 16.49 -5.53 1.43
C ASP A 89 15.47 -5.61 0.29
N LEU A 90 15.83 -5.10 -0.88
CA LEU A 90 14.96 -5.09 -2.08
C LEU A 90 14.47 -6.51 -2.41
N ASN A 91 15.24 -7.53 -2.01
CA ASN A 91 14.89 -8.94 -2.16
C ASN A 91 13.71 -9.40 -1.30
N TYR A 92 13.34 -8.69 -0.22
CA TYR A 92 12.18 -9.05 0.61
C TYR A 92 10.87 -8.61 -0.05
N ALA A 93 10.82 -7.38 -0.58
CA ALA A 93 9.68 -6.88 -1.35
C ALA A 93 9.45 -7.70 -2.63
N GLU A 94 10.52 -8.18 -3.27
CA GLU A 94 10.41 -9.04 -4.46
C GLU A 94 10.02 -10.50 -4.13
N LYS A 95 10.20 -10.96 -2.88
CA LYS A 95 9.82 -12.33 -2.47
C LYS A 95 8.37 -12.45 -2.06
N HIS A 96 7.75 -11.38 -1.61
CA HIS A 96 6.32 -11.31 -1.35
C HIS A 96 5.58 -10.82 -2.58
N PHE A 97 5.84 -11.48 -3.72
CA PHE A 97 4.98 -11.33 -4.89
C PHE A 97 3.56 -11.65 -4.46
N SER A 98 2.79 -10.59 -4.36
CA SER A 98 1.37 -10.53 -4.08
C SER A 98 0.67 -11.67 -4.78
N GLN A 99 -0.23 -12.37 -4.10
CA GLN A 99 -1.29 -13.06 -4.83
C GLN A 99 -1.89 -12.05 -5.81
N ASP A 100 -1.91 -12.37 -7.10
CA ASP A 100 -2.46 -11.45 -8.11
C ASP A 100 -3.88 -11.10 -7.65
N PRO A 101 -4.21 -9.81 -7.45
CA PRO A 101 -5.57 -9.40 -7.09
C PRO A 101 -6.63 -10.03 -8.00
N LYS A 102 -6.29 -10.35 -9.26
CA LYS A 102 -7.18 -11.07 -10.19
C LYS A 102 -7.39 -12.52 -9.80
N ASP A 103 -6.37 -13.21 -9.30
CA ASP A 103 -6.50 -14.61 -8.89
C ASP A 103 -7.25 -14.73 -7.57
N LEU A 104 -7.03 -13.78 -6.65
CA LEU A 104 -7.85 -13.62 -5.46
C LEU A 104 -9.32 -13.31 -5.83
N MET A 105 -9.55 -12.42 -6.79
CA MET A 105 -10.89 -12.10 -7.28
C MET A 105 -11.57 -13.31 -7.92
N LYS A 106 -10.84 -14.10 -8.73
CA LYS A 106 -11.38 -15.35 -9.30
C LYS A 106 -11.72 -16.37 -8.21
N LEU A 107 -10.84 -16.55 -7.22
CA LEU A 107 -11.11 -17.39 -6.05
C LEU A 107 -12.41 -16.95 -5.37
N PHE A 108 -12.56 -15.66 -5.08
CA PHE A 108 -13.78 -15.14 -4.45
C PHE A 108 -15.03 -15.27 -5.32
N LEU A 109 -14.95 -15.04 -6.63
CA LEU A 109 -16.09 -15.20 -7.54
C LEU A 109 -16.52 -16.66 -7.67
N ASN A 110 -15.57 -17.59 -7.78
CA ASN A 110 -15.86 -19.02 -7.80
C ASN A 110 -16.55 -19.46 -6.50
N GLU A 111 -16.07 -18.95 -5.36
CA GLU A 111 -16.66 -19.24 -4.05
C GLU A 111 -18.09 -18.69 -3.94
N MET A 112 -18.36 -17.50 -4.47
CA MET A 112 -19.72 -16.94 -4.54
C MET A 112 -20.66 -17.78 -5.42
N GLU A 113 -20.20 -18.26 -6.57
CA GLU A 113 -20.99 -19.16 -7.43
C GLU A 113 -21.33 -20.49 -6.75
N GLU A 114 -20.48 -20.95 -5.82
CA GLU A 114 -20.79 -22.12 -5.00
C GLU A 114 -21.82 -21.81 -3.92
N PHE A 115 -21.79 -20.62 -3.32
CA PHE A 115 -22.81 -20.18 -2.34
C PHE A 115 -24.20 -20.03 -2.96
N ASP A 116 -24.30 -19.66 -4.22
CA ASP A 116 -25.58 -19.52 -4.95
C ASP A 116 -26.28 -20.87 -5.21
N LYS A 117 -25.53 -21.98 -5.05
CA LYS A 117 -26.03 -23.36 -5.24
C LYS A 117 -26.47 -24.03 -3.93
N VAL A 118 -26.20 -23.40 -2.79
CA VAL A 118 -26.62 -23.89 -1.48
C VAL A 118 -27.95 -23.21 -1.15
N ASP A 119 -28.97 -24.01 -0.81
CA ASP A 119 -30.34 -23.56 -0.52
C ASP A 119 -30.40 -22.25 0.30
N GLU A 120 -31.42 -21.42 0.03
CA GLU A 120 -31.74 -20.14 0.69
C GLU A 120 -31.75 -20.19 2.25
N ASP A 121 -31.67 -21.39 2.84
CA ASP A 121 -31.80 -21.70 4.26
C ASP A 121 -30.49 -21.58 5.07
N VAL A 122 -29.33 -21.33 4.44
CA VAL A 122 -28.03 -21.27 5.16
C VAL A 122 -27.79 -19.93 5.88
N GLY A 123 -28.61 -18.90 5.65
CA GLY A 123 -28.62 -17.68 6.45
C GLY A 123 -27.39 -16.76 6.31
N ILE A 124 -26.40 -17.11 5.47
CA ILE A 124 -25.28 -16.23 5.13
C ILE A 124 -25.75 -15.24 4.08
N ASP A 125 -25.79 -13.96 4.43
CA ASP A 125 -26.09 -12.91 3.47
C ASP A 125 -24.88 -12.69 2.53
N GLN A 126 -25.01 -13.18 1.29
CA GLN A 126 -24.00 -13.02 0.23
C GLN A 126 -23.60 -11.55 0.04
N TYR A 127 -24.51 -10.60 0.29
CA TYR A 127 -24.23 -9.18 0.21
C TYR A 127 -23.22 -8.72 1.28
N HIS A 128 -23.27 -9.31 2.48
CA HIS A 128 -22.32 -9.03 3.55
C HIS A 128 -20.92 -9.51 3.19
N LEU A 129 -20.81 -10.73 2.63
CA LEU A 129 -19.55 -11.28 2.14
C LEU A 129 -18.96 -10.40 1.02
N MET A 130 -19.78 -10.01 0.05
CA MET A 130 -19.39 -9.10 -1.03
C MET A 130 -18.85 -7.78 -0.48
N ARG A 131 -19.47 -7.22 0.58
CA ARG A 131 -19.00 -5.99 1.22
C ARG A 131 -17.64 -6.17 1.91
N ILE A 132 -17.40 -7.29 2.58
CA ILE A 132 -16.09 -7.59 3.18
C ILE A 132 -15.03 -7.62 2.07
N ILE A 133 -15.28 -8.38 1.00
CA ILE A 133 -14.34 -8.56 -0.11
C ILE A 133 -14.05 -7.24 -0.81
N ALA A 134 -15.07 -6.43 -1.10
CA ALA A 134 -14.90 -5.12 -1.71
C ALA A 134 -14.00 -4.19 -0.85
N CYS A 135 -14.15 -4.23 0.47
CA CYS A 135 -13.29 -3.47 1.39
C CYS A 135 -11.85 -4.00 1.42
N ILE A 136 -11.63 -5.31 1.33
CA ILE A 136 -10.28 -5.90 1.20
C ILE A 136 -9.61 -5.39 -0.07
N PHE A 137 -10.30 -5.43 -1.22
CA PHE A 137 -9.75 -4.94 -2.48
C PHE A 137 -9.45 -3.44 -2.46
N ALA A 138 -10.35 -2.64 -1.89
CA ALA A 138 -10.12 -1.20 -1.74
C ALA A 138 -8.88 -0.91 -0.87
N TYR A 139 -8.66 -1.71 0.18
CA TYR A 139 -7.45 -1.59 1.00
C TYR A 139 -6.20 -2.01 0.22
N GLN A 140 -6.24 -3.15 -0.46
CA GLN A 140 -5.14 -3.63 -1.31
C GLN A 140 -4.71 -2.61 -2.36
N GLU A 141 -5.65 -2.03 -3.11
CA GLU A 141 -5.33 -1.01 -4.12
C GLU A 141 -4.59 0.18 -3.52
N THR A 142 -4.98 0.60 -2.30
CA THR A 142 -4.30 1.71 -1.63
C THR A 142 -2.89 1.36 -1.18
N VAL A 143 -2.67 0.13 -0.69
CA VAL A 143 -1.35 -0.38 -0.28
C VAL A 143 -0.43 -0.53 -1.50
N ASP A 144 -0.91 -1.13 -2.59
CA ASP A 144 -0.18 -1.26 -3.85
C ASP A 144 0.24 0.10 -4.42
N TYR A 145 -0.63 1.11 -4.31
CA TYR A 145 -0.30 2.46 -4.74
C TYR A 145 0.73 3.14 -3.82
N LEU A 146 0.68 2.88 -2.51
CA LEU A 146 1.70 3.35 -1.57
C LEU A 146 3.07 2.79 -1.92
N GLU A 147 3.15 1.49 -2.18
CA GLU A 147 4.39 0.83 -2.58
C GLU A 147 4.97 1.45 -3.86
N LYS A 148 4.15 1.66 -4.90
CA LYS A 148 4.57 2.34 -6.14
C LYS A 148 5.12 3.74 -5.89
N LEU A 149 4.46 4.51 -5.01
CA LEU A 149 4.94 5.84 -4.62
C LEU A 149 6.28 5.76 -3.87
N MET A 150 6.44 4.79 -2.98
CA MET A 150 7.68 4.57 -2.22
C MET A 150 8.84 4.14 -3.12
N HIS A 151 8.61 3.23 -4.06
CA HIS A 151 9.62 2.80 -5.03
C HIS A 151 10.05 3.96 -5.94
N SER A 152 9.09 4.73 -6.46
CA SER A 152 9.35 5.96 -7.24
C SER A 152 10.12 7.01 -6.44
N PHE A 153 9.84 7.12 -5.14
CA PHE A 153 10.57 8.01 -4.24
C PHE A 153 12.03 7.54 -4.04
N LYS A 154 12.26 6.25 -3.76
CA LYS A 154 13.60 5.67 -3.55
C LYS A 154 14.49 5.77 -4.79
N LEU A 155 14.01 5.36 -5.97
CA LEU A 155 14.79 5.41 -7.22
C LEU A 155 15.33 6.80 -7.53
N ARG A 156 14.59 7.86 -7.16
CA ARG A 156 14.93 9.24 -7.50
C ARG A 156 15.68 9.98 -6.40
N HIS A 157 15.87 9.37 -5.24
CA HIS A 157 16.70 9.90 -4.14
C HIS A 157 18.08 9.24 -4.05
N ASN A 158 18.34 8.17 -4.82
CA ASN A 158 19.69 7.59 -4.95
C ASN A 158 20.69 8.50 -5.69
N GLU A 159 20.23 9.47 -6.50
CA GLU A 159 21.14 10.42 -7.17
C GLU A 159 21.49 11.66 -6.32
N GLU A 160 20.78 11.92 -5.21
CA GLU A 160 20.98 13.14 -4.42
C GLU A 160 21.84 12.93 -3.15
N ASN A 161 22.64 11.84 -3.08
CA ASN A 161 23.45 11.58 -1.88
C ASN A 161 24.86 10.98 -2.15
N LYS A 162 25.63 11.63 -3.01
CA LYS A 162 27.08 11.81 -2.73
C LYS A 162 27.28 13.24 -2.29
N ILE A 163 27.26 13.45 -0.97
CA ILE A 163 27.80 14.68 -0.40
C ILE A 163 29.31 14.54 -0.54
N ASP A 164 29.89 15.19 -1.54
CA ASP A 164 31.34 15.34 -1.64
C ASP A 164 31.73 16.43 -0.64
N ILE A 165 32.16 16.00 0.54
CA ILE A 165 32.71 16.91 1.54
C ILE A 165 34.16 17.11 1.13
N ASP A 166 34.43 18.13 0.31
CA ASP A 166 35.80 18.54 0.02
C ASP A 166 36.39 19.14 1.29
N VAL A 167 37.15 18.33 2.03
CA VAL A 167 37.93 18.78 3.17
C VAL A 167 39.16 19.48 2.61
N HIS A 168 39.04 20.78 2.36
CA HIS A 168 40.19 21.65 2.22
C HIS A 168 40.90 21.74 3.59
N GLU A 169 41.86 20.85 3.84
CA GLU A 169 42.92 21.12 4.81
C GLU A 169 43.89 22.15 4.21
N SER A 170 44.07 23.23 4.96
CA SER A 170 44.97 24.36 4.67
C SER A 170 46.42 24.05 5.00
#